data_AF-A0ABD5SQA9-F1
#
_entry.id   AF-A0ABD5SQA9-F1
#
_cell.length_a   1.000
_cell.length_b   1.000
_cell.length_c   1.000
_cell.angle_alpha   90.00
_cell.angle_beta   90.00
_cell.angle_gamma   90.00
#
_symmetry.space_group_name_H-M   'P 1'
#
loop_
_entity.id
_entity.type
_entity.pdbx_description
1 polymer ?
#
loop_
_entity_poly.entity_id
_entity_poly.type
_entity_poly.pdbx_seq_one_letter_code
_entity_poly.pdbx_strand_id
1 'polypeptide(L)'
;ASSVFGIVSPLSLEQTAALAAGTVAGAVVTPALAAGVGSAFPRFGSVKVTNNREAVMPSKTSFLVYTLAIALPAVAAVVLYLEAPELIAGFVSSVSAWTPLPDVSISARGITVGAWIVLIAGLIAPVVAYRYAIERFDWYALE
;
A
#
# COMPACT_ATOMS: atom_id res chain seq x y z
N ALA A 1 -20.72 5.93 -6.56
CA ALA A 1 -21.04 4.53 -6.19
C ALA A 1 -21.20 4.39 -4.68
N SER A 2 -20.20 4.75 -3.87
CA SER A 2 -20.19 4.53 -2.41
C SER A 2 -21.39 5.12 -1.66
N SER A 3 -21.87 6.32 -2.02
CA SER A 3 -23.00 6.99 -1.35
C SER A 3 -24.35 6.26 -1.57
N VAL A 4 -24.57 5.72 -2.76
CA VAL A 4 -25.81 4.97 -3.09
C VAL A 4 -25.82 3.63 -2.37
N PHE A 5 -24.69 2.93 -2.32
CA PHE A 5 -24.55 1.70 -1.55
C PHE A 5 -24.66 1.94 -0.04
N GLY A 6 -24.20 3.10 0.46
CA GLY A 6 -24.32 3.48 1.87
C GLY A 6 -25.77 3.61 2.35
N ILE A 7 -26.69 4.11 1.51
CA ILE A 7 -28.11 4.26 1.87
C ILE A 7 -28.81 2.90 2.04
N VAL A 8 -28.41 1.89 1.25
CA VAL A 8 -28.99 0.54 1.27
C VAL A 8 -28.26 -0.37 2.28
N SER A 9 -27.11 0.07 2.76
CA SER A 9 -26.25 -0.67 3.68
C SER A 9 -26.75 -0.58 5.13
N PRO A 10 -26.51 -1.60 5.98
CA PRO A 10 -26.76 -1.53 7.43
C PRO A 10 -25.80 -0.60 8.20
N LEU A 11 -24.99 0.20 7.50
CA LEU A 11 -24.04 1.13 8.10
C LEU A 11 -24.73 2.40 8.59
N SER A 12 -24.22 2.96 9.70
CA SER A 12 -24.62 4.29 10.14
C SER A 12 -24.25 5.37 9.12
N LEU A 13 -24.93 6.52 9.17
CA LEU A 13 -24.60 7.67 8.32
C LEU A 13 -23.16 8.14 8.52
N GLU A 14 -22.66 8.11 9.75
CA GLU A 14 -21.28 8.49 10.09
C GLU A 14 -20.26 7.58 9.41
N GLN A 15 -20.45 6.25 9.48
CA GLN A 15 -19.58 5.28 8.81
C GLN A 15 -19.63 5.44 7.29
N THR A 16 -20.82 5.67 6.74
CA THR A 16 -20.99 5.93 5.30
C THR A 16 -20.25 7.19 4.86
N ALA A 17 -20.38 8.27 5.63
CA ALA A 17 -19.68 9.53 5.37
C ALA A 17 -18.15 9.36 5.47
N ALA A 18 -17.66 8.65 6.49
CA ALA A 18 -16.24 8.37 6.66
C ALA A 18 -15.67 7.55 5.49
N LEU A 19 -16.38 6.51 5.03
CA LEU A 19 -15.98 5.71 3.87
C LEU A 19 -15.99 6.53 2.57
N ALA A 20 -16.99 7.38 2.38
CA ALA A 20 -17.06 8.26 1.21
C ALA A 20 -15.89 9.26 1.20
N ALA A 21 -15.63 9.92 2.34
CA ALA A 21 -14.52 10.85 2.49
C ALA A 21 -13.17 10.15 2.29
N GLY A 22 -12.99 8.97 2.89
CA GLY A 22 -11.78 8.14 2.72
C GLY A 22 -11.57 7.72 1.26
N THR A 23 -12.64 7.39 0.53
CA THR A 23 -12.56 7.06 -0.90
C THR A 23 -12.09 8.26 -1.72
N VAL A 24 -12.65 9.45 -1.46
CA VAL A 24 -12.25 10.69 -2.15
C VAL A 24 -10.79 11.04 -1.83
N ALA A 25 -10.41 10.98 -0.56
CA ALA A 25 -9.04 11.23 -0.13
C ALA A 25 -8.07 10.24 -0.81
N GLY A 26 -8.39 8.95 -0.80
CA GLY A 26 -7.62 7.93 -1.51
C GLY A 26 -7.49 8.22 -3.00
N ALA A 27 -8.59 8.55 -3.68
CA ALA A 27 -8.57 8.86 -5.12
C ALA A 27 -7.66 10.05 -5.47
N VAL A 28 -7.50 11.02 -4.57
CA VAL A 28 -6.63 12.20 -4.76
C VAL A 28 -5.17 11.88 -4.40
N VAL A 29 -4.96 11.11 -3.33
CA VAL A 29 -3.64 10.84 -2.75
C VAL A 29 -2.91 9.71 -3.50
N THR A 30 -3.62 8.73 -4.02
CA THR A 30 -3.05 7.59 -4.72
C THR A 30 -2.26 7.97 -5.99
N PRO A 31 -2.70 8.92 -6.84
CA PRO A 31 -1.89 9.42 -7.96
C PRO A 31 -0.53 9.99 -7.56
N ALA A 32 -0.45 10.68 -6.41
CA ALA A 32 0.82 11.21 -5.89
C ALA A 32 1.80 10.08 -5.53
N LEU A 33 1.31 9.03 -4.86
CA LEU A 33 2.09 7.82 -4.59
C LEU A 33 2.54 7.14 -5.90
N ALA A 34 1.64 6.99 -6.86
CA ALA A 34 1.94 6.37 -8.15
C ALA A 34 3.01 7.13 -8.94
N ALA A 35 2.94 8.47 -8.96
CA ALA A 35 3.91 9.32 -9.63
C ALA A 35 5.32 9.17 -9.03
N GLY A 36 5.43 9.20 -7.70
CA GLY A 36 6.73 9.02 -7.03
C GLY A 36 7.31 7.62 -7.17
N VAL A 37 6.50 6.57 -7.09
CA VAL A 37 6.97 5.20 -7.32
C VAL A 37 7.39 5.00 -8.79
N GLY A 38 6.64 5.57 -9.73
CA GLY A 38 6.96 5.53 -11.15
C GLY A 38 8.26 6.27 -11.48
N SER A 39 8.51 7.42 -10.84
CA SER A 39 9.75 8.19 -11.02
C SER A 39 10.97 7.56 -10.34
N ALA A 40 10.77 6.84 -9.23
CA ALA A 40 11.84 6.14 -8.51
C ALA A 40 12.30 4.85 -9.19
N PHE A 41 11.39 4.15 -9.88
CA PHE A 41 11.68 2.88 -10.57
C PHE A 41 11.36 2.94 -12.07
N PRO A 42 11.92 3.92 -12.81
CA PRO A 42 11.58 4.13 -14.20
C PRO A 42 12.07 2.97 -15.08
N ARG A 43 11.38 2.73 -16.19
CA ARG A 43 11.82 1.78 -17.22
C ARG A 43 11.94 2.51 -18.55
N PHE A 44 13.17 2.62 -19.04
CA PHE A 44 13.49 3.36 -20.27
C PHE A 44 13.62 2.48 -21.52
N GLY A 45 13.41 1.16 -21.40
CA GLY A 45 13.50 0.24 -22.54
C GLY A 45 12.19 0.14 -23.32
N SER A 46 12.25 0.31 -24.63
CA SER A 46 11.17 -0.02 -25.55
C SER A 46 11.31 -1.44 -26.10
N VAL A 47 10.19 -2.06 -26.46
CA VAL A 47 10.16 -3.29 -27.25
C VAL A 47 9.52 -2.99 -28.60
N LYS A 48 10.07 -3.55 -29.68
CA LYS A 48 9.46 -3.45 -31.00
C LYS A 48 8.20 -4.30 -31.04
N VAL A 49 7.09 -3.61 -31.24
CA VAL A 49 5.80 -4.16 -31.65
C VAL A 49 5.80 -4.21 -33.19
N THR A 50 5.08 -5.17 -33.77
CA THR A 50 4.97 -5.33 -35.23
C THR A 50 4.66 -3.99 -35.93
N ASN A 51 5.21 -3.82 -37.15
CA ASN A 51 4.99 -2.67 -38.02
C ASN A 51 5.65 -1.35 -37.53
N ASN A 52 6.93 -1.43 -37.15
CA ASN A 52 7.76 -0.29 -36.71
C ASN A 52 7.18 0.52 -35.52
N ARG A 53 6.38 -0.14 -34.69
CA ARG A 53 5.85 0.44 -33.44
C ARG A 53 6.75 0.04 -32.29
N GLU A 54 6.98 0.95 -31.37
CA GLU A 54 7.71 0.67 -30.15
C GLU A 54 6.81 0.94 -28.95
N ALA A 55 6.83 0.03 -27.98
CA ALA A 55 6.08 0.19 -26.73
C ALA A 55 7.06 0.18 -25.57
N VAL A 56 6.95 1.17 -24.68
CA VAL A 56 7.63 1.12 -23.38
C VAL A 56 6.83 0.18 -22.49
N MET A 57 7.43 -0.96 -22.17
CA MET A 57 6.77 -1.92 -21.29
C MET A 57 6.70 -1.38 -19.86
N PRO A 58 5.62 -1.66 -19.11
CA PRO A 58 5.52 -1.20 -17.73
C PRO A 58 6.62 -1.82 -16.85
N SER A 59 7.01 -1.08 -15.81
CA SER A 59 8.00 -1.52 -14.82
C SER A 59 7.35 -2.49 -13.83
N LYS A 60 7.85 -3.74 -13.79
CA LYS A 60 7.38 -4.77 -12.83
C LYS A 60 7.71 -4.37 -11.39
N THR A 61 8.87 -3.74 -11.18
CA THR A 61 9.30 -3.25 -9.87
C THR A 61 8.39 -2.13 -9.37
N SER A 62 8.08 -1.14 -10.22
CA SER A 62 7.12 -0.08 -9.86
C SER A 62 5.76 -0.66 -9.49
N PHE A 63 5.27 -1.63 -10.26
CA PHE A 63 4.01 -2.31 -9.96
C PHE A 63 4.05 -3.00 -8.59
N LEU A 64 5.10 -3.78 -8.30
CA LEU A 64 5.24 -4.47 -7.03
C LEU A 64 5.31 -3.50 -5.85
N VAL A 65 6.17 -2.48 -5.94
CA VAL A 65 6.36 -1.48 -4.87
C VAL A 65 5.08 -0.71 -4.61
N TYR A 66 4.40 -0.23 -5.66
CA TYR A 66 3.13 0.47 -5.54
C TYR A 66 2.05 -0.42 -4.90
N THR A 67 1.98 -1.69 -5.31
CA THR A 67 1.03 -2.66 -4.75
C THR A 67 1.28 -2.87 -3.25
N LEU A 68 2.54 -3.08 -2.85
CA LEU A 68 2.91 -3.25 -1.44
C LEU A 68 2.66 -1.98 -0.62
N ALA A 69 2.93 -0.81 -1.19
CA ALA A 69 2.70 0.48 -0.54
C ALA A 69 1.22 0.75 -0.22
N ILE A 70 0.29 0.11 -0.94
CA ILE A 70 -1.16 0.17 -0.65
C ILE A 70 -1.60 -1.01 0.23
N ALA A 71 -1.16 -2.23 -0.10
CA ALA A 71 -1.62 -3.44 0.55
C ALA A 71 -1.16 -3.53 2.01
N LEU A 72 0.11 -3.20 2.31
CA LEU A 72 0.64 -3.35 3.66
C LEU A 72 -0.04 -2.42 4.67
N PRO A 73 -0.26 -1.11 4.39
CA PRO A 73 -1.02 -0.25 5.30
C PRO A 73 -2.47 -0.68 5.46
N ALA A 74 -3.11 -1.16 4.39
CA ALA A 74 -4.47 -1.67 4.47
C ALA A 74 -4.56 -2.92 5.39
N VAL A 75 -3.63 -3.86 5.23
CA VAL A 75 -3.54 -5.04 6.11
C VAL A 75 -3.25 -4.61 7.56
N ALA A 76 -2.34 -3.66 7.76
CA ALA A 76 -2.03 -3.15 9.10
C ALA A 76 -3.25 -2.50 9.77
N ALA A 77 -4.03 -1.70 9.02
CA ALA A 77 -5.28 -1.13 9.52
C ALA A 77 -6.29 -2.22 9.92
N VAL A 78 -6.43 -3.29 9.13
CA VAL A 78 -7.30 -4.42 9.45
C VAL A 78 -6.84 -5.15 10.71
N VAL A 79 -5.53 -5.40 10.85
CA VAL A 79 -4.96 -6.05 12.04
C VAL A 79 -5.27 -5.25 13.30
N LEU A 80 -5.10 -3.93 13.24
CA LEU A 80 -5.38 -3.03 14.36
C LEU A 80 -6.88 -2.95 14.66
N TYR A 81 -7.72 -2.86 13.63
CA TYR A 81 -9.16 -2.75 13.77
C TYR A 81 -9.80 -4.01 14.36
N LEU A 82 -9.30 -5.19 13.98
CA LEU A 82 -9.82 -6.48 14.45
C LEU A 82 -9.20 -6.94 15.77
N GLU A 83 -8.32 -6.14 16.38
CA GLU A 83 -7.55 -6.54 17.57
C GLU A 83 -6.91 -7.94 17.38
N ALA A 84 -6.40 -8.18 16.17
CA ALA A 84 -5.82 -9.46 15.76
C ALA A 84 -4.40 -9.81 16.30
N PRO A 85 -3.59 -8.93 16.94
CA PRO A 85 -2.22 -9.26 17.35
C PRO A 85 -2.08 -10.54 18.19
N GLU A 86 -2.98 -10.77 19.14
CA GLU A 86 -2.98 -11.96 20.00
C GLU A 86 -3.28 -13.22 19.20
N LEU A 87 -4.25 -13.12 18.28
CA LEU A 87 -4.65 -14.22 17.41
C LEU A 87 -3.51 -14.61 16.46
N ILE A 88 -2.85 -13.61 15.87
CA ILE A 88 -1.69 -13.82 14.98
C ILE A 88 -0.52 -14.41 15.76
N ALA A 89 -0.19 -13.87 16.94
CA ALA A 89 0.88 -14.39 17.79
C ALA A 89 0.62 -15.86 18.18
N GLY A 90 -0.60 -16.17 18.63
CA GLY A 90 -1.02 -17.53 18.95
C GLY A 90 -0.92 -18.46 17.74
N PHE A 91 -1.40 -18.03 16.58
CA PHE A 91 -1.30 -18.81 15.35
C PHE A 91 0.15 -19.11 14.98
N VAL A 92 1.03 -18.11 14.99
CA VAL A 92 2.47 -18.29 14.70
C VAL A 92 3.10 -19.31 15.65
N SER A 93 2.84 -19.19 16.96
CA SER A 93 3.35 -20.16 17.95
C SER A 93 2.79 -21.58 17.75
N SER A 94 1.52 -21.69 17.33
CA SER A 94 0.91 -22.99 17.07
C SER A 94 1.53 -23.67 15.86
N VAL A 95 1.87 -22.90 14.82
CA VAL A 95 2.51 -23.41 13.61
C VAL A 95 3.97 -23.75 13.88
N SER A 96 4.71 -22.91 14.61
CA SER A 96 6.12 -23.16 14.95
C SER A 96 6.29 -24.47 15.72
N ALA A 97 5.39 -24.77 16.65
CA ALA A 97 5.40 -26.01 17.44
C ALA A 97 5.29 -27.29 16.60
N TRP A 98 4.79 -27.21 15.37
CA TRP A 98 4.65 -28.35 14.45
C TRP A 98 5.85 -28.49 13.50
N THR A 99 6.85 -27.61 13.62
CA THR A 99 8.05 -27.63 12.79
C THR A 99 9.24 -28.16 13.58
N PRO A 100 10.20 -28.86 12.94
CA PRO A 100 11.46 -29.27 13.56
C PRO A 100 12.44 -28.09 13.77
N LEU A 101 12.01 -26.86 13.52
CA LEU A 101 12.80 -25.65 13.68
C LEU A 101 12.73 -25.14 15.13
N PRO A 102 13.67 -24.26 15.55
CA PRO A 102 13.59 -23.60 16.85
C PRO A 102 12.26 -22.87 17.01
N ASP A 103 11.73 -22.88 18.24
CA ASP A 103 10.44 -22.25 18.52
C ASP A 103 10.53 -20.73 18.32
N VAL A 104 9.70 -20.21 17.41
CA VAL A 104 9.65 -18.79 17.07
C VAL A 104 8.42 -18.20 17.73
N SER A 105 8.63 -17.41 18.79
CA SER A 105 7.57 -16.63 19.42
C SER A 105 7.64 -15.18 18.98
N ILE A 106 6.49 -14.63 18.58
CA ILE A 106 6.33 -13.21 18.26
C ILE A 106 5.33 -12.65 19.28
N SER A 107 5.72 -11.59 19.99
CA SER A 107 4.82 -10.95 20.94
C SER A 107 3.71 -10.19 20.23
N ALA A 108 2.47 -10.25 20.76
CA ALA A 108 1.34 -9.46 20.28
C ALA A 108 1.68 -7.96 20.26
N ARG A 109 2.35 -7.45 21.31
CA ARG A 109 2.82 -6.06 21.36
C ARG A 109 3.73 -5.71 20.19
N GLY A 110 4.64 -6.60 19.79
CA GLY A 110 5.50 -6.40 18.63
C GLY A 110 4.71 -6.28 17.34
N ILE A 111 3.68 -7.11 17.16
CA ILE A 111 2.77 -7.05 16.01
C ILE A 111 1.99 -5.74 16.02
N THR A 112 1.44 -5.31 17.16
CA THR A 112 0.72 -4.03 17.29
C THR A 112 1.60 -2.85 16.91
N VAL A 113 2.82 -2.79 17.44
CA VAL A 113 3.78 -1.72 17.13
C VAL A 113 4.15 -1.74 15.65
N GLY A 114 4.45 -2.91 15.09
CA GLY A 114 4.76 -3.08 13.68
C GLY A 114 3.62 -2.62 12.77
N ALA A 115 2.38 -2.98 13.10
CA ALA A 115 1.20 -2.55 12.36
C ALA A 115 1.03 -1.02 12.39
N TRP A 116 1.19 -0.37 13.54
CA TRP A 116 1.15 1.09 13.63
C TRP A 116 2.25 1.76 12.81
N ILE A 117 3.48 1.24 12.84
CA ILE A 117 4.59 1.77 12.03
C ILE A 117 4.25 1.69 10.55
N VAL A 118 3.79 0.53 10.08
CA VAL A 118 3.42 0.31 8.67
C VAL A 118 2.27 1.22 8.26
N LEU A 119 1.25 1.38 9.12
CA LEU A 119 0.11 2.24 8.85
C LEU A 119 0.52 3.72 8.74
N ILE A 120 1.31 4.22 9.69
CA ILE A 120 1.80 5.60 9.70
C ILE A 120 2.71 5.84 8.49
N ALA A 121 3.63 4.93 8.21
CA ALA A 121 4.50 5.02 7.03
C ALA A 121 3.67 5.06 5.74
N GLY A 122 2.64 4.22 5.63
CA GLY A 122 1.70 4.22 4.51
C GLY A 122 0.93 5.53 4.33
N LEU A 123 0.54 6.17 5.44
CA LEU A 123 -0.16 7.46 5.40
C LEU A 123 0.76 8.61 4.96
N ILE A 124 2.04 8.55 5.33
CA ILE A 124 3.06 9.55 4.98
C ILE A 124 3.60 9.34 3.56
N ALA A 125 3.65 8.08 3.08
CA ALA A 125 4.29 7.70 1.82
C ALA A 125 3.83 8.53 0.59
N PRO A 126 2.55 8.84 0.37
CA PRO A 126 2.13 9.65 -0.78
C PRO A 126 2.71 11.07 -0.78
N VAL A 127 2.85 11.69 0.39
CA VAL A 127 3.43 13.04 0.52
C VAL A 127 4.91 13.01 0.17
N VAL A 128 5.64 12.00 0.70
CA VAL A 128 7.07 11.81 0.40
C VAL A 128 7.28 11.47 -1.07
N ALA A 129 6.45 10.58 -1.64
CA ALA A 129 6.50 10.18 -3.04
C ALA A 129 6.26 11.37 -3.99
N TYR A 130 5.29 12.24 -3.67
CA TYR A 130 5.05 13.47 -4.42
C TYR A 130 6.26 14.40 -4.43
N ARG A 131 6.87 14.63 -3.26
CA ARG A 131 8.05 15.50 -3.13
C ARG A 131 9.22 14.94 -3.92
N TYR A 132 9.45 13.64 -3.80
CA TYR A 132 10.47 12.93 -4.58
C TYR A 132 10.22 13.04 -6.08
N ALA A 133 8.97 12.92 -6.53
CA ALA A 133 8.62 13.07 -7.94
C ALA A 133 8.97 14.46 -8.47
N ILE A 134 8.57 15.53 -7.77
CA ILE A 134 8.89 16.91 -8.15
C ILE A 134 10.39 17.11 -8.25
N GLU A 135 11.13 16.73 -7.21
CA GLU A 135 12.58 16.90 -7.19
C GLU A 135 13.23 16.11 -8.33
N ARG A 136 12.78 14.88 -8.61
CA ARG A 136 13.31 14.11 -9.74
C ARG A 136 13.05 14.78 -11.09
N PHE A 137 11.91 15.47 -11.25
CA PHE A 137 11.59 16.24 -12.45
C PHE A 137 12.45 17.50 -12.58
N ASP A 138 12.62 18.27 -11.50
CA ASP A 138 13.37 19.53 -11.51
C ASP A 138 14.85 19.33 -11.85
N TRP A 139 15.43 18.19 -11.44
CA TRP A 139 16.82 17.84 -11.68
C TRP A 139 17.07 17.06 -12.98
N TYR A 140 16.03 16.85 -13.80
CA TYR A 140 16.18 16.10 -15.05
C TYR A 140 16.82 16.97 -16.14
N ALA A 141 18.14 16.84 -16.30
CA ALA A 141 18.87 17.39 -17.45
C ALA A 141 18.98 16.34 -18.57
N LEU A 142 18.66 16.73 -19.81
CA LEU A 142 18.96 15.93 -20.99
C LEU A 142 20.44 16.16 -21.34
N GLU A 143 21.28 15.19 -21.03
CA GLU A 143 22.62 15.07 -21.64
C GLU A 143 22.54 14.21 -22.91
#